data_AF-A0A136N6Q7-F1
#
_entry.id   AF-A0A136N6Q7-F1
#
_cell.length_a   1.000
_cell.length_b   1.000
_cell.length_c   1.000
_cell.angle_alpha   90.00
_cell.angle_beta   90.00
_cell.angle_gamma   90.00
#
_symmetry.space_group_name_H-M   'P 1'
#
loop_
_entity.id
_entity.type
_entity.pdbx_description
1 polymer ?
#
loop_
_entity_poly.entity_id
_entity_poly.type
_entity_poly.pdbx_seq_one_letter_code
_entity_poly.pdbx_strand_id
1 'polypeptide(L)'
;MKIIIALLLSSSIFFAQNDTVYNYILPELKISVAKLNKTNKYLFSRDENIFFLTSKKLTADTNRYNWNYNLNEIKSLQFRNGVATWGGAFYGGIIAGSISFAYGILAAVIYKPKPAEIALVLPGYAAAGFVAGAFIGGILGSFIPAFYTYDNFSSEINIKKKQLRKILYKHDLSRKK
;
A
#
# COMPACT_ATOMS: atom_id res chain seq x y z
N MET A 1 -14.17 -0.81 -34.76
CA MET A 1 -13.59 -0.31 -33.49
C MET A 1 -14.23 1.03 -33.08
N LYS A 2 -15.56 1.08 -32.86
CA LYS A 2 -16.30 2.31 -32.50
C LYS A 2 -17.32 2.13 -31.36
N ILE A 3 -17.45 0.92 -30.80
CA ILE A 3 -18.55 0.57 -29.88
C ILE A 3 -18.16 0.72 -28.40
N ILE A 4 -16.86 0.69 -28.08
CA ILE A 4 -16.40 0.74 -26.67
C ILE A 4 -16.46 2.16 -26.08
N ILE A 5 -16.44 3.21 -26.91
CA ILE A 5 -16.49 4.61 -26.44
C ILE A 5 -17.92 4.99 -25.98
N ALA A 6 -18.96 4.35 -26.52
CA ALA A 6 -20.35 4.66 -26.17
C ALA A 6 -20.75 4.14 -24.78
N LEU A 7 -20.16 3.04 -24.30
CA LEU A 7 -20.49 2.46 -22.99
C LEU A 7 -19.92 3.26 -21.80
N LEU A 8 -18.91 4.10 -22.03
CA LEU A 8 -18.33 4.98 -20.99
C LEU A 8 -19.17 6.25 -20.75
N LEU A 9 -20.09 6.58 -21.65
CA LEU A 9 -20.94 7.78 -21.57
C LEU A 9 -22.36 7.49 -21.03
N SER A 10 -22.80 6.24 -21.01
CA SER A 10 -24.14 5.85 -20.53
C SER A 10 -24.24 5.65 -19.02
N SER A 11 -23.15 5.79 -18.26
CA SER A 11 -23.16 5.77 -16.79
C SER A 11 -23.57 7.12 -16.17
N SER A 12 -24.05 8.06 -16.97
CA SER A 12 -24.52 9.40 -16.59
C SER A 12 -25.79 9.41 -15.72
N ILE A 13 -26.40 8.26 -15.44
CA ILE A 13 -27.72 8.16 -14.76
C ILE A 13 -27.65 8.48 -13.25
N PHE A 14 -26.45 8.61 -12.64
CA PHE A 14 -26.31 8.89 -11.21
C PHE A 14 -25.70 10.25 -10.85
N PHE A 15 -25.47 11.14 -11.82
CA PHE A 15 -24.83 12.43 -11.57
C PHE A 15 -25.83 13.58 -11.71
N ALA A 16 -25.92 14.44 -10.69
CA ALA A 16 -26.67 15.67 -10.80
C ALA A 16 -26.07 16.52 -11.93
N GLN A 17 -26.92 17.11 -12.77
CA GLN A 17 -26.56 17.83 -14.00
C GLN A 17 -25.58 19.01 -13.81
N ASN A 18 -25.33 19.44 -12.56
CA ASN A 18 -24.43 20.54 -12.19
C ASN A 18 -23.09 20.10 -11.56
N ASP A 19 -22.82 18.81 -11.39
CA ASP A 19 -21.58 18.36 -10.77
C ASP A 19 -20.44 18.17 -11.80
N THR A 20 -19.29 18.80 -11.56
CA THR A 20 -18.07 18.48 -12.32
C THR A 20 -17.60 17.07 -11.96
N VAL A 21 -17.64 16.16 -12.92
CA VAL A 21 -17.18 14.77 -12.79
C VAL A 21 -15.76 14.64 -13.33
N TYR A 22 -14.87 14.03 -12.56
CA TYR A 22 -13.50 13.69 -12.98
C TYR A 22 -13.32 12.18 -13.01
N ASN A 23 -12.77 11.67 -14.11
CA ASN A 23 -12.56 10.24 -14.32
C ASN A 23 -11.07 9.89 -14.17
N TYR A 24 -10.77 8.81 -13.44
CA TYR A 24 -9.42 8.32 -13.21
C TYR A 24 -9.34 6.82 -13.47
N ILE A 25 -8.23 6.36 -14.05
CA ILE A 25 -7.89 4.95 -14.17
C ILE A 25 -6.76 4.67 -13.18
N LEU A 26 -7.05 3.87 -12.16
CA LEU A 26 -6.17 3.68 -11.01
C LEU A 26 -5.70 2.23 -10.91
N PRO A 27 -4.47 2.00 -10.41
CA PRO A 27 -3.94 0.66 -10.14
C PRO A 27 -4.71 -0.01 -8.99
N GLU A 28 -4.20 -1.16 -8.55
CA GLU A 28 -4.72 -1.82 -7.35
C GLU A 28 -4.70 -0.87 -6.15
N LEU A 29 -5.86 -0.72 -5.52
CA LEU A 29 -6.02 0.22 -4.41
C LEU A 29 -6.93 -0.33 -3.31
N LYS A 30 -6.65 0.10 -2.07
CA LYS A 30 -7.47 -0.16 -0.89
C LYS A 30 -8.07 1.15 -0.39
N ILE A 31 -9.38 1.17 -0.16
CA ILE A 31 -10.08 2.32 0.43
C ILE A 31 -10.62 1.93 1.79
N SER A 32 -10.30 2.71 2.82
CA SER A 32 -10.93 2.60 4.13
C SER A 32 -12.02 3.64 4.26
N VAL A 33 -13.24 3.21 4.59
CA VAL A 33 -14.43 4.05 4.72
C VAL A 33 -15.02 3.91 6.11
N ALA A 34 -15.30 5.03 6.77
CA ALA A 34 -16.10 5.03 7.99
C ALA A 34 -17.59 5.06 7.67
N LYS A 35 -18.29 3.99 8.05
CA LYS A 35 -19.74 3.88 7.95
C LYS A 35 -20.29 3.40 9.29
N LEU A 36 -21.25 4.10 9.87
CA LEU A 36 -21.95 3.69 11.09
C LEU A 36 -20.99 3.31 12.24
N ASN A 37 -20.02 4.17 12.52
CA ASN A 37 -18.96 3.96 13.54
C ASN A 37 -18.05 2.74 13.32
N LYS A 38 -18.13 2.07 12.17
CA LYS A 38 -17.21 0.99 11.77
C LYS A 38 -16.36 1.44 10.59
N THR A 39 -15.11 0.97 10.55
CA THR A 39 -14.20 1.23 9.42
C THR A 39 -14.18 0.01 8.53
N ASN A 40 -14.79 0.13 7.34
CA ASN A 40 -14.83 -0.91 6.33
C ASN A 40 -13.68 -0.72 5.34
N LYS A 41 -13.05 -1.81 4.91
CA LYS A 41 -11.94 -1.80 3.94
C LYS A 41 -12.41 -2.45 2.64
N TYR A 42 -12.21 -1.75 1.52
CA TYR A 42 -12.54 -2.22 0.18
C TYR A 42 -11.25 -2.35 -0.64
N LEU A 43 -11.04 -3.51 -1.24
CA LEU A 43 -9.89 -3.78 -2.10
C LEU A 43 -10.34 -3.87 -3.55
N PHE A 44 -9.70 -3.09 -4.41
CA PHE A 44 -9.88 -3.09 -5.85
C PHE A 44 -8.60 -3.69 -6.47
N SER A 45 -8.58 -5.00 -6.68
CA SER A 45 -7.37 -5.78 -6.99
C SER A 45 -6.91 -5.73 -8.45
N ARG A 46 -7.67 -5.09 -9.35
CA ARG A 46 -7.29 -5.01 -10.76
C ARG A 46 -6.37 -3.84 -11.03
N ASP A 47 -5.58 -3.96 -12.09
CA ASP A 47 -4.67 -2.91 -12.51
C ASP A 47 -5.38 -1.72 -13.16
N GLU A 48 -6.64 -1.82 -13.56
CA GLU A 48 -7.33 -0.72 -14.26
C GLU A 48 -8.73 -0.51 -13.70
N ASN A 49 -8.77 0.04 -12.49
CA ASN A 49 -10.02 0.40 -11.84
C ASN A 49 -10.43 1.80 -12.26
N ILE A 50 -11.64 1.95 -12.79
CA ILE A 50 -12.18 3.26 -13.17
C ILE A 50 -12.87 3.87 -11.96
N PHE A 51 -12.54 5.11 -11.64
CA PHE A 51 -13.14 5.88 -10.56
C PHE A 51 -13.67 7.22 -11.06
N PHE A 52 -14.85 7.57 -10.57
CA PHE A 52 -15.54 8.82 -10.84
C PHE A 52 -15.57 9.65 -9.55
N LEU A 53 -14.92 10.82 -9.58
CA LEU A 53 -14.92 11.78 -8.48
C LEU A 53 -15.87 12.93 -8.79
N THR A 54 -16.84 13.16 -7.91
CA THR A 54 -17.79 14.29 -8.00
C THR A 54 -17.50 15.32 -6.91
N SER A 55 -18.41 16.29 -6.71
CA SER A 55 -18.31 17.25 -5.61
C SER A 55 -18.40 16.61 -4.23
N LYS A 56 -19.18 15.52 -4.09
CA LYS A 56 -19.51 14.91 -2.78
C LYS A 56 -19.21 13.43 -2.69
N LYS A 57 -18.97 12.74 -3.81
CA LYS A 57 -18.86 11.28 -3.84
C LYS A 57 -17.64 10.80 -4.63
N LEU A 58 -17.16 9.62 -4.27
CA LEU A 58 -16.25 8.82 -5.07
C LEU A 58 -16.99 7.53 -5.42
N THR A 59 -17.10 7.24 -6.71
CA THR A 59 -17.78 6.06 -7.24
C THR A 59 -16.75 5.21 -7.99
N ALA A 60 -16.71 3.91 -7.74
CA ALA A 60 -15.96 2.98 -8.57
C ALA A 60 -16.83 2.57 -9.78
N ASP A 61 -16.22 2.03 -10.84
CA ASP A 61 -16.92 1.52 -12.02
C ASP A 61 -18.17 0.72 -11.66
N THR A 62 -19.36 1.28 -11.88
CA THR A 62 -20.64 0.67 -11.48
C THR A 62 -20.92 -0.65 -12.18
N ASN A 63 -20.28 -0.91 -13.32
CA ASN A 63 -20.44 -2.18 -14.04
C ASN A 63 -19.60 -3.31 -13.43
N ARG A 64 -18.57 -2.98 -12.64
CA ARG A 64 -17.65 -3.95 -12.01
C ARG A 64 -17.75 -3.97 -10.50
N TYR A 65 -17.95 -2.80 -9.90
CA TYR A 65 -17.94 -2.54 -8.49
C TYR A 65 -19.18 -1.72 -8.15
N ASN A 66 -20.15 -2.33 -7.45
CA ASN A 66 -21.27 -1.58 -6.88
C ASN A 66 -20.81 -0.84 -5.61
N TRP A 67 -19.96 0.18 -5.80
CA TRP A 67 -19.30 0.92 -4.72
C TRP A 67 -19.41 2.43 -4.97
N ASN A 68 -20.09 3.13 -4.07
CA ASN A 68 -20.29 4.57 -4.11
C ASN A 68 -20.37 5.11 -2.69
N TYR A 69 -19.47 6.02 -2.33
CA TYR A 69 -19.38 6.56 -0.98
C TYR A 69 -19.14 8.06 -0.97
N ASN A 70 -19.59 8.72 0.09
CA ASN A 70 -19.37 10.15 0.26
C ASN A 70 -17.90 10.41 0.59
N LEU A 71 -17.35 11.53 0.10
CA LEU A 71 -15.96 11.90 0.35
C LEU A 71 -15.67 12.01 1.85
N ASN A 72 -16.63 12.48 2.65
CA ASN A 72 -16.49 12.59 4.11
C ASN A 72 -16.24 11.24 4.78
N GLU A 73 -16.78 10.16 4.23
CA GLU A 73 -16.68 8.81 4.79
C GLU A 73 -15.32 8.17 4.46
N ILE A 74 -14.61 8.64 3.44
CA ILE A 74 -13.30 8.11 3.04
C ILE A 74 -12.24 8.52 4.06
N LYS A 75 -11.65 7.56 4.76
CA LYS A 75 -10.61 7.79 5.77
C LYS A 75 -9.20 7.69 5.21
N SER A 76 -8.94 6.69 4.38
CA SER A 76 -7.62 6.49 3.78
C SER A 76 -7.73 5.84 2.40
N LEU A 77 -6.73 6.14 1.57
CA LEU A 77 -6.49 5.50 0.29
C LEU A 77 -5.11 4.85 0.34
N GLN A 78 -5.00 3.61 -0.12
CA GLN A 78 -3.71 2.95 -0.26
C GLN A 78 -3.53 2.47 -1.69
N PHE A 79 -2.45 2.86 -2.34
CA PHE A 79 -2.15 2.44 -3.71
C PHE A 79 -1.03 1.42 -3.68
N ARG A 80 -1.19 0.33 -4.43
CA ARG A 80 -0.08 -0.59 -4.66
C ARG A 80 0.98 0.14 -5.48
N ASN A 81 2.17 0.30 -4.91
CA ASN A 81 3.23 1.10 -5.54
C ASN A 81 4.59 0.40 -5.44
N GLY A 82 4.63 -0.88 -5.81
CA GLY A 82 5.84 -1.70 -5.83
C GLY A 82 5.80 -2.85 -4.82
N VAL A 83 6.99 -3.32 -4.47
CA VAL A 83 7.24 -4.49 -3.62
C VAL A 83 7.96 -4.07 -2.34
N ALA A 84 7.68 -4.74 -1.22
CA ALA A 84 8.18 -4.35 0.11
C ALA A 84 9.60 -4.90 0.40
N THR A 85 10.48 -4.98 -0.61
CA THR A 85 11.82 -5.61 -0.53
C THR A 85 12.63 -5.08 0.64
N TRP A 86 12.71 -3.76 0.82
CA TRP A 86 13.49 -3.16 1.91
C TRP A 86 12.92 -3.46 3.30
N GLY A 87 11.58 -3.48 3.44
CA GLY A 87 10.93 -3.85 4.69
C GLY A 87 11.21 -5.32 5.01
N GLY A 88 11.05 -6.21 4.03
CA GLY A 88 11.38 -7.61 4.16
C GLY A 88 12.85 -7.84 4.52
N ALA A 89 13.78 -7.16 3.86
CA ALA A 89 15.21 -7.24 4.15
C ALA A 89 15.53 -6.78 5.58
N PHE A 90 14.94 -5.67 6.01
CA PHE A 90 15.14 -5.16 7.36
C PHE A 90 14.64 -6.14 8.44
N TYR A 91 13.38 -6.59 8.34
CA TYR A 91 12.81 -7.54 9.31
C TYR A 91 13.51 -8.90 9.28
N GLY A 92 13.81 -9.40 8.09
CA GLY A 92 14.55 -10.66 7.92
C GLY A 92 15.96 -10.58 8.51
N GLY A 93 16.66 -9.47 8.31
CA GLY A 93 17.98 -9.22 8.90
C GLY A 93 17.93 -9.19 10.43
N ILE A 94 16.95 -8.50 11.02
CA ILE A 94 16.80 -8.45 12.49
C ILE A 94 16.56 -9.84 13.07
N ILE A 95 15.63 -10.61 12.49
CA ILE A 95 15.26 -11.93 13.01
C ILE A 95 16.45 -12.89 12.90
N ALA A 96 17.05 -13.01 11.72
CA ALA A 96 18.17 -13.92 11.51
C ALA A 96 19.44 -13.49 12.25
N GLY A 97 19.69 -12.17 12.36
CA GLY A 97 20.77 -11.62 13.17
C GLY A 97 20.60 -11.95 14.65
N SER A 98 19.38 -11.84 15.18
CA SER A 98 19.08 -12.21 16.58
C SER A 98 19.25 -13.71 16.84
N ILE A 99 18.77 -14.57 15.92
CA ILE A 99 18.93 -16.02 16.02
C ILE A 99 20.42 -16.40 15.95
N SER A 100 21.17 -15.79 15.02
CA SER A 100 22.59 -16.08 14.85
C SER A 100 23.42 -15.57 16.03
N PHE A 101 23.05 -14.43 16.61
CA PHE A 101 23.65 -13.94 17.85
C PHE A 101 23.39 -14.90 19.03
N ALA A 102 22.15 -15.37 19.21
CA ALA A 102 21.83 -16.36 20.23
C ALA A 102 22.59 -17.69 20.03
N TYR A 103 22.73 -18.14 18.79
CA TYR A 103 23.58 -19.29 18.44
C TYR A 103 25.05 -19.04 18.78
N GLY A 104 25.57 -17.84 18.49
CA GLY A 104 26.91 -17.42 18.89
C GLY A 104 27.14 -17.45 20.40
N ILE A 105 26.14 -17.05 21.20
CA ILE A 105 26.19 -17.17 22.66
C ILE A 105 26.24 -18.64 23.07
N LEU A 106 25.36 -19.48 22.50
CA LEU A 106 25.34 -20.92 22.82
C LEU A 106 26.68 -21.58 22.49
N ALA A 107 27.26 -21.26 21.33
CA ALA A 107 28.58 -21.74 20.94
C ALA A 107 29.68 -21.26 21.92
N ALA A 108 29.65 -19.99 22.33
CA ALA A 108 30.59 -19.47 23.33
C ALA A 108 30.48 -20.18 24.69
N VAL A 109 29.27 -20.55 25.12
CA VAL A 109 29.06 -21.30 26.36
C VAL A 109 29.60 -22.74 26.26
N ILE A 110 29.39 -23.41 25.13
CA ILE A 110 29.81 -24.80 24.93
C ILE A 110 31.33 -24.91 24.78
N TYR A 111 31.92 -24.07 23.93
CA TYR A 111 33.35 -24.15 23.58
C TYR A 111 34.27 -23.37 24.53
N LYS A 112 33.69 -22.56 25.43
CA LYS A 112 34.42 -21.75 26.43
C LYS A 112 35.67 -21.04 25.87
N PRO A 113 35.56 -20.30 24.75
CA PRO A 113 36.69 -19.59 24.18
C PRO A 113 37.16 -18.47 25.12
N LYS A 114 38.36 -17.92 24.86
CA LYS A 114 38.91 -16.85 25.72
C LYS A 114 38.01 -15.61 25.65
N PRO A 115 37.91 -14.80 26.73
CA PRO A 115 37.07 -13.61 26.74
C PRO A 115 37.33 -12.62 25.59
N ALA A 116 38.59 -12.49 25.17
CA ALA A 116 38.99 -11.65 24.03
C ALA A 116 38.44 -12.18 22.69
N GLU A 117 38.26 -13.50 22.55
CA GLU A 117 37.72 -14.13 21.34
C GLU A 117 36.19 -13.98 21.30
N ILE A 118 35.50 -14.05 22.44
CA ILE A 118 34.04 -13.86 22.54
C ILE A 118 33.64 -12.47 22.01
N ALA A 119 34.39 -11.43 22.35
CA ALA A 119 34.13 -10.04 21.94
C ALA A 119 34.25 -9.84 20.42
N LEU A 120 35.03 -10.66 19.72
CA LEU A 120 35.20 -10.62 18.27
C LEU A 120 34.18 -11.53 17.56
N VAL A 121 33.85 -12.67 18.17
CA VAL A 121 33.07 -13.73 17.55
C VAL A 121 31.56 -13.45 17.60
N LEU A 122 31.04 -12.91 18.70
CA LEU A 122 29.60 -12.62 18.85
C LEU A 122 29.07 -11.59 17.83
N PRO A 123 29.75 -10.44 17.61
CA PRO A 123 29.36 -9.51 16.55
C PRO A 123 29.46 -10.15 15.16
N GLY A 124 30.43 -11.04 14.94
CA GLY A 124 30.60 -11.77 13.68
C GLY A 124 29.40 -12.67 13.37
N TYR A 125 28.92 -13.43 14.35
CA TYR A 125 27.70 -14.24 14.20
C TYR A 125 26.45 -13.38 13.96
N ALA A 126 26.29 -12.27 14.69
CA ALA A 126 25.19 -11.35 14.47
C ALA A 126 25.22 -10.73 13.07
N ALA A 127 26.39 -10.30 12.60
CA ALA A 127 26.57 -9.70 11.28
C ALA A 127 26.28 -10.71 10.16
N ALA A 128 26.82 -11.93 10.27
CA ALA A 128 26.54 -13.00 9.31
C ALA A 128 25.04 -13.33 9.24
N GLY A 129 24.39 -13.42 10.41
CA GLY A 129 22.95 -13.60 10.50
C GLY A 129 22.16 -12.46 9.87
N PHE A 130 22.56 -11.22 10.12
CA PHE A 130 21.91 -10.04 9.55
C PHE A 130 22.01 -10.01 8.03
N VAL A 131 23.19 -10.30 7.46
CA VAL A 131 23.39 -10.33 6.00
C VAL A 131 22.57 -11.44 5.35
N ALA A 132 22.63 -12.66 5.89
CA ALA A 132 21.86 -13.79 5.36
C ALA A 132 20.35 -13.55 5.47
N GLY A 133 19.90 -13.06 6.63
CA GLY A 133 18.51 -12.71 6.87
C GLY A 133 18.00 -11.56 6.02
N ALA A 134 18.83 -10.54 5.79
CA ALA A 134 18.47 -9.41 4.94
C ALA A 134 18.33 -9.83 3.48
N PHE A 135 19.15 -10.76 3.01
CA PHE A 135 19.01 -11.31 1.66
C PHE A 135 17.72 -12.13 1.51
N ILE A 136 17.48 -13.09 2.40
CA ILE A 136 16.27 -13.93 2.37
C ILE A 136 15.02 -13.07 2.58
N GLY A 137 15.05 -12.18 3.57
CA GLY A 137 13.98 -11.24 3.86
C GLY A 137 13.70 -10.29 2.70
N GLY A 138 14.74 -9.82 1.99
CA GLY A 138 14.60 -9.00 0.80
C GLY A 138 13.89 -9.74 -0.33
N ILE A 139 14.29 -10.99 -0.57
CA ILE A 139 13.62 -11.86 -1.55
C ILE A 139 12.15 -12.08 -1.17
N LEU A 140 11.86 -12.46 0.08
CA LEU A 140 10.48 -12.65 0.54
C LEU A 140 9.66 -11.35 0.48
N GLY A 141 10.26 -10.23 0.86
CA GLY A 141 9.67 -8.90 0.76
C GLY A 141 9.38 -8.47 -0.67
N SER A 142 10.11 -9.01 -1.66
CA SER A 142 9.85 -8.76 -3.08
C SER A 142 8.52 -9.39 -3.55
N PHE A 143 8.02 -10.41 -2.86
CA PHE A 143 6.71 -11.01 -3.16
C PHE A 143 5.56 -10.32 -2.42
N ILE A 144 5.85 -9.50 -1.41
CA ILE A 144 4.82 -8.81 -0.63
C ILE A 144 4.55 -7.45 -1.29
N PRO A 145 3.31 -7.19 -1.74
CA PRO A 145 2.96 -5.91 -2.36
C PRO A 145 3.05 -4.78 -1.33
N ALA A 146 3.75 -3.70 -1.70
CA ALA A 146 3.83 -2.48 -0.90
C ALA A 146 2.65 -1.55 -1.24
N PHE A 147 1.93 -1.12 -0.21
CA PHE A 147 0.83 -0.18 -0.33
C PHE A 147 1.23 1.17 0.27
N TYR A 148 1.29 2.22 -0.57
CA TYR A 148 1.51 3.58 -0.10
C TYR A 148 0.21 4.12 0.47
N THR A 149 0.18 4.41 1.77
CA THR A 149 -1.01 4.89 2.47
C THR A 149 -1.07 6.41 2.45
N TYR A 150 -2.24 6.93 2.07
CA TYR A 150 -2.66 8.32 2.26
C TYR A 150 -3.78 8.34 3.27
N ASP A 151 -3.48 8.77 4.48
CA ASP A 151 -4.42 8.98 5.59
C ASP A 151 -4.51 10.48 5.94
N ASN A 152 -5.31 10.81 6.96
CA ASN A 152 -5.47 12.18 7.47
C ASN A 152 -6.00 13.20 6.46
N PHE A 153 -7.05 12.81 5.73
CA PHE A 153 -7.81 13.78 4.95
C PHE A 153 -8.46 14.84 5.84
N SER A 154 -8.49 16.10 5.37
CA SER A 154 -9.21 17.17 6.05
C SER A 154 -10.71 16.82 6.22
N SER A 155 -11.33 17.33 7.29
CA SER A 155 -12.78 17.25 7.51
C SER A 155 -13.55 18.13 6.52
N GLU A 156 -12.92 19.18 6.00
CA GLU A 156 -13.54 20.08 5.04
C GLU A 156 -13.62 19.45 3.64
N ILE A 157 -14.84 19.29 3.12
CA ILE A 157 -15.12 18.66 1.82
C ILE A 157 -14.29 19.27 0.68
N ASN A 158 -14.17 20.59 0.63
CA ASN A 158 -13.48 21.28 -0.46
C ASN A 158 -11.97 20.99 -0.45
N ILE A 159 -11.34 21.02 0.74
CA ILE A 159 -9.92 20.70 0.91
C ILE A 159 -9.69 19.21 0.61
N LYS A 160 -10.53 18.34 1.17
CA LYS A 160 -10.48 16.90 0.95
C LYS A 160 -10.62 16.54 -0.52
N LYS A 161 -11.56 17.16 -1.24
CA LYS A 161 -11.72 16.99 -2.70
C LYS A 161 -10.46 17.39 -3.44
N LYS A 162 -9.84 18.52 -3.09
CA LYS A 162 -8.59 18.99 -3.73
C LYS A 162 -7.43 18.02 -3.45
N GLN A 163 -7.30 17.51 -2.22
CA GLN A 163 -6.32 16.50 -1.84
C GLN A 163 -6.53 15.19 -2.60
N LEU A 164 -7.76 14.66 -2.59
CA LEU A 164 -8.12 13.44 -3.31
C LEU A 164 -7.85 13.59 -4.81
N ARG A 165 -8.30 14.69 -5.43
CA ARG A 165 -8.00 14.98 -6.85
C ARG A 165 -6.50 14.95 -7.13
N LYS A 166 -5.68 15.59 -6.29
CA LYS A 166 -4.21 15.59 -6.45
C LYS A 166 -3.62 14.17 -6.36
N ILE A 167 -4.09 13.36 -5.40
CA ILE A 167 -3.63 11.98 -5.21
C ILE A 167 -4.05 11.11 -6.39
N LEU A 168 -5.34 11.10 -6.74
CA LEU A 168 -5.88 10.29 -7.85
C LEU A 168 -5.23 10.68 -9.18
N TYR A 169 -5.07 11.97 -9.46
CA TYR A 169 -4.41 12.44 -10.67
C TYR A 169 -2.93 12.04 -10.75
N LYS A 170 -2.20 12.10 -9.62
CA LYS A 170 -0.80 11.66 -9.56
C LYS A 170 -0.66 10.20 -9.98
N HIS A 171 -1.55 9.33 -9.48
CA HIS A 171 -1.52 7.90 -9.77
C HIS A 171 -2.09 7.52 -11.14
N ASP A 172 -3.02 8.31 -11.69
CA ASP A 172 -3.46 8.19 -13.09
C ASP A 172 -2.34 8.54 -14.07
N LEU A 173 -1.60 9.64 -13.81
CA LEU A 173 -0.47 10.05 -14.65
C LEU A 173 0.71 9.08 -14.61
N SER A 174 1.02 8.49 -13.45
CA SER A 174 2.15 7.54 -13.34
C SER A 174 1.95 6.27 -14.18
N ARG A 175 0.72 5.96 -14.62
CA ARG A 175 0.45 4.87 -15.56
C ARG A 175 0.66 5.23 -17.03
N LYS A 176 0.64 6.53 -17.37
CA LYS A 176 0.75 6.99 -18.76
C LYS A 176 2.19 7.16 -19.22
N LYS A 177 3.16 6.94 -18.32
CA LYS A 177 4.60 6.99 -18.58
C LYS A 177 5.13 5.57 -18.69
#